data_AF-A0A8T3V8V0-F1
#
_entry.id   AF-A0A8T3V8V0-F1
#
_cell.length_a   1.000
_cell.length_b   1.000
_cell.length_c   1.000
_cell.angle_alpha   90.00
_cell.angle_beta   90.00
_cell.angle_gamma   90.00
#
_symmetry.space_group_name_H-M   'P 1'
#
loop_
_entity.id
_entity.type
_entity.pdbx_description
1 polymer ?
#
loop_
_entity_poly.entity_id
_entity_poly.type
_entity_poly.pdbx_seq_one_letter_code
_entity_poly.pdbx_strand_id
1 'polypeptide(L)'
;MKVTAIGADISKNDVSCSSKLVETIEKNLQSVIELGARNAELTNVTGDDVVVTAFVEDDLLEVVNEGLVNVLKMSAENLGDLSGISDNPDDAGEGISYAEASIRKDFYPDAIILGFDTYGGEPFVADVANSAIEAAKGMKNCTDVSDYIEPKPRKIPGVGYVSPETDDPVVVAAVENIESVGVIAGAMIGAALGNKNVYLVERGTTCNVLPGSVIFSATALMNGNVIDLAVPFENKTRILR
;
A
#
# COMPACT_ATOMS: atom_id res chain seq x y z
N MET A 1 13.84 -10.07 -7.77
CA MET A 1 12.61 -9.36 -8.06
C MET A 1 11.80 -9.26 -6.80
N LYS A 2 11.32 -8.05 -6.53
CA LYS A 2 10.43 -7.72 -5.44
C LYS A 2 9.20 -7.01 -5.98
N VAL A 3 8.15 -7.02 -5.18
CA VAL A 3 7.13 -5.99 -5.22
C VAL A 3 7.52 -4.93 -4.20
N THR A 4 7.42 -3.66 -4.58
CA THR A 4 7.65 -2.50 -3.72
C THR A 4 6.41 -1.62 -3.77
N ALA A 5 5.94 -1.15 -2.63
CA ALA A 5 4.77 -0.28 -2.51
C ALA A 5 5.08 0.90 -1.58
N ILE A 6 4.61 2.08 -1.97
CA ILE A 6 4.77 3.33 -1.22
C ILE A 6 3.40 3.97 -1.06
N GLY A 7 2.98 4.15 0.20
CA GLY A 7 1.77 4.90 0.56
C GLY A 7 2.13 6.34 0.94
N ALA A 8 1.23 7.29 0.66
CA ALA A 8 1.41 8.68 1.06
C ALA A 8 0.10 9.47 1.08
N ASP A 9 -0.07 10.33 2.08
CA ASP A 9 -0.95 11.49 2.00
C ASP A 9 -0.22 12.65 1.34
N ILE A 10 -0.69 12.98 0.15
CA ILE A 10 -0.26 14.13 -0.66
C ILE A 10 -1.46 14.92 -1.19
N SER A 11 -2.62 14.67 -0.61
CA SER A 11 -3.86 15.39 -0.86
C SER A 11 -3.80 16.74 -0.15
N LYS A 12 -4.58 17.70 -0.64
CA LYS A 12 -4.84 18.96 0.11
C LYS A 12 -6.11 18.86 0.97
N ASN A 13 -6.74 17.70 0.98
CA ASN A 13 -8.03 17.44 1.59
C ASN A 13 -7.97 16.12 2.35
N ASP A 14 -8.17 16.24 3.66
CA ASP A 14 -8.12 15.20 4.69
C ASP A 14 -9.29 14.20 4.62
N VAL A 15 -9.85 13.93 3.44
CA VAL A 15 -11.05 13.08 3.26
C VAL A 15 -11.03 12.32 1.95
N SER A 16 -10.44 12.90 0.90
CA SER A 16 -10.47 12.31 -0.44
C SER A 16 -9.40 12.87 -1.36
N CYS A 17 -8.79 12.01 -2.17
CA CYS A 17 -7.97 12.44 -3.30
C CYS A 17 -8.79 13.15 -4.39
N SER A 18 -8.21 14.17 -5.02
CA SER A 18 -8.80 14.78 -6.22
C SER A 18 -8.60 13.88 -7.45
N SER A 19 -9.51 13.95 -8.42
CA SER A 19 -9.33 13.21 -9.68
C SER A 19 -8.05 13.64 -10.42
N LYS A 20 -7.67 14.92 -10.29
CA LYS A 20 -6.44 15.45 -10.89
C LYS A 20 -5.20 14.82 -10.27
N LEU A 21 -5.17 14.63 -8.94
CA LEU A 21 -4.08 13.96 -8.24
C LEU A 21 -3.91 12.54 -8.79
N VAL A 22 -4.99 11.76 -8.80
CA VAL A 22 -5.04 10.37 -9.29
C VAL A 22 -4.58 10.29 -10.75
N GLU A 23 -5.17 11.08 -11.65
CA GLU A 23 -4.81 11.11 -13.08
C GLU A 23 -3.34 11.49 -13.32
N THR A 24 -2.80 12.39 -12.48
CA THR A 24 -1.40 12.83 -12.60
C THR A 24 -0.44 11.73 -12.17
N ILE A 25 -0.76 11.00 -11.09
CA ILE A 25 0.03 9.83 -10.68
C ILE A 25 0.03 8.79 -11.79
N GLU A 26 -1.15 8.34 -12.22
CA GLU A 26 -1.32 7.28 -13.23
C GLU A 26 -0.58 7.62 -14.53
N LYS A 27 -0.64 8.87 -14.98
CA LYS A 27 0.08 9.32 -16.17
C LYS A 27 1.60 9.27 -16.02
N ASN A 28 2.13 9.59 -14.85
CA ASN A 28 3.58 9.72 -14.64
C ASN A 28 4.26 8.41 -14.25
N LEU A 29 3.52 7.37 -13.84
CA LEU A 29 4.08 6.05 -13.52
C LEU A 29 4.81 5.38 -14.70
N GLN A 30 4.52 5.79 -15.94
CA GLN A 30 5.30 5.35 -17.11
C GLN A 30 6.80 5.66 -16.97
N SER A 31 7.17 6.76 -16.31
CA SER A 31 8.57 7.10 -16.05
C SER A 31 9.28 6.09 -15.14
N VAL A 32 8.54 5.43 -14.24
CA VAL A 32 9.06 4.38 -13.34
C VAL A 32 9.33 3.09 -14.12
N ILE A 33 8.50 2.79 -15.13
CA ILE A 33 8.74 1.69 -16.06
C ILE A 33 10.00 1.96 -16.90
N GLU A 34 10.22 3.21 -17.33
CA GLU A 34 11.44 3.63 -18.06
C GLU A 34 12.71 3.49 -17.21
N LEU A 35 12.60 3.58 -15.87
CA LEU A 35 13.69 3.30 -14.93
C LEU A 35 13.98 1.78 -14.77
N GLY A 36 13.19 0.92 -15.40
CA GLY A 36 13.39 -0.53 -15.42
C GLY A 36 12.45 -1.34 -14.54
N ALA A 37 11.43 -0.71 -13.93
CA ALA A 37 10.35 -1.47 -13.31
C ALA A 37 9.61 -2.29 -14.38
N ARG A 38 9.28 -3.54 -14.04
CA ARG A 38 8.49 -4.42 -14.93
C ARG A 38 7.06 -3.91 -15.09
N ASN A 39 6.52 -3.35 -14.01
CA ASN A 39 5.23 -2.67 -13.98
C ASN A 39 5.21 -1.66 -12.84
N ALA A 40 4.40 -0.60 -12.96
CA ALA A 40 4.18 0.38 -11.90
C ALA A 40 2.75 0.94 -11.98
N GLU A 41 1.98 0.87 -10.90
CA GLU A 41 0.54 1.20 -10.87
C GLU A 41 0.15 1.97 -9.60
N LEU A 42 -0.89 2.81 -9.70
CA LEU A 42 -1.60 3.37 -8.55
C LEU A 42 -2.59 2.32 -8.02
N THR A 43 -2.15 1.51 -7.07
CA THR A 43 -2.90 0.33 -6.62
C THR A 43 -4.03 0.68 -5.68
N ASN A 44 -3.84 1.65 -4.79
CA ASN A 44 -4.82 2.00 -3.78
C ASN A 44 -5.05 3.51 -3.76
N VAL A 45 -6.31 3.85 -3.49
CA VAL A 45 -6.77 5.20 -3.15
C VAL A 45 -7.73 4.96 -2.00
N THR A 46 -7.32 5.29 -0.79
CA THR A 46 -8.07 5.02 0.44
C THR A 46 -8.28 6.36 1.12
N GLY A 47 -9.52 6.88 1.14
CA GLY A 47 -9.74 8.25 1.58
C GLY A 47 -8.88 9.22 0.77
N ASP A 48 -7.96 9.90 1.44
CA ASP A 48 -6.99 10.83 0.86
C ASP A 48 -5.58 10.29 0.64
N ASP A 49 -5.31 9.08 1.12
CA ASP A 49 -4.08 8.34 0.85
C ASP A 49 -4.07 7.67 -0.53
N VAL A 50 -2.87 7.61 -1.10
CA VAL A 50 -2.57 6.85 -2.31
C VAL A 50 -1.48 5.82 -2.07
N VAL A 51 -1.55 4.68 -2.75
CA VAL A 51 -0.44 3.71 -2.79
C VAL A 51 -0.02 3.46 -4.23
N VAL A 52 1.26 3.72 -4.52
CA VAL A 52 1.90 3.35 -5.78
C VAL A 52 2.76 2.10 -5.59
N THR A 53 2.61 1.13 -6.49
CA THR A 53 3.26 -0.19 -6.38
C THR A 53 3.97 -0.53 -7.67
N ALA A 54 5.17 -1.11 -7.58
CA ALA A 54 5.94 -1.59 -8.72
C ALA A 54 6.50 -2.99 -8.51
N PHE A 55 6.69 -3.72 -9.63
CA PHE A 55 7.49 -4.94 -9.67
C PHE A 55 8.87 -4.62 -10.21
N VAL A 56 9.93 -4.96 -9.47
CA VAL A 56 11.28 -4.48 -9.75
C VAL A 56 12.34 -5.55 -9.48
N GLU A 57 13.41 -5.59 -10.26
CA GLU A 57 14.58 -6.42 -9.95
C GLU A 57 15.36 -5.89 -8.74
N ASP A 58 16.05 -6.79 -8.04
CA ASP A 58 16.65 -6.48 -6.73
C ASP A 58 17.71 -5.37 -6.83
N ASP A 59 18.42 -5.30 -7.95
CA ASP A 59 19.47 -4.30 -8.25
C ASP A 59 18.93 -2.94 -8.70
N LEU A 60 17.64 -2.85 -9.03
CA LEU A 60 16.97 -1.61 -9.44
C LEU A 60 16.06 -1.01 -8.36
N LEU A 61 15.95 -1.67 -7.20
CA LEU A 61 15.03 -1.29 -6.12
C LEU A 61 15.20 0.16 -5.68
N GLU A 62 16.43 0.61 -5.45
CA GLU A 62 16.70 1.98 -4.98
C GLU A 62 16.25 3.03 -6.01
N VAL A 63 16.62 2.82 -7.29
CA VAL A 63 16.29 3.74 -8.38
C VAL A 63 14.78 3.79 -8.63
N VAL A 64 14.09 2.64 -8.55
CA VAL A 64 12.65 2.58 -8.74
C VAL A 64 11.89 3.19 -7.57
N ASN A 65 12.31 2.96 -6.33
CA ASN A 65 11.71 3.61 -5.17
C ASN A 65 11.87 5.14 -5.26
N GLU A 66 13.05 5.64 -5.62
CA GLU A 66 13.26 7.08 -5.86
C GLU A 66 12.32 7.59 -6.97
N GLY A 67 12.18 6.83 -8.06
CA GLY A 67 11.25 7.12 -9.15
C GLY A 67 9.78 7.22 -8.69
N LEU A 68 9.32 6.27 -7.88
CA LEU A 68 7.96 6.28 -7.31
C LEU A 68 7.74 7.53 -6.45
N VAL A 69 8.69 7.86 -5.57
CA VAL A 69 8.63 9.08 -4.74
C VAL A 69 8.64 10.35 -5.59
N ASN A 70 9.40 10.38 -6.68
CA ASN A 70 9.40 11.51 -7.61
C ASN A 70 8.05 11.68 -8.32
N VAL A 71 7.38 10.58 -8.69
CA VAL A 71 6.00 10.64 -9.21
C VAL A 71 5.05 11.23 -8.18
N LEU A 72 5.14 10.81 -6.91
CA LEU A 72 4.33 11.38 -5.83
C LEU A 72 4.61 12.88 -5.65
N LYS A 73 5.88 13.30 -5.58
CA LYS A 73 6.29 14.73 -5.50
C LYS A 73 5.77 15.58 -6.65
N MET A 74 5.77 15.04 -7.88
CA MET A 74 5.26 15.75 -9.06
C MET A 74 3.73 15.87 -9.07
N SER A 75 3.04 14.97 -8.37
CA SER A 75 1.58 14.88 -8.36
C SER A 75 0.95 15.55 -7.15
N ALA A 76 1.72 15.70 -6.07
CA ALA A 76 1.34 16.24 -4.78
C ALA A 76 0.56 17.57 -4.88
N GLU A 77 -0.62 17.61 -4.25
CA GLU A 77 -1.37 18.85 -4.03
C GLU A 77 -0.89 19.56 -2.76
N ASN A 78 -0.44 18.77 -1.78
CA ASN A 78 0.34 19.14 -0.62
C ASN A 78 1.55 18.20 -0.53
N LEU A 79 2.70 18.67 -0.05
CA LEU A 79 3.84 17.78 0.16
C LEU A 79 3.53 16.71 1.21
N GLY A 80 2.72 17.03 2.23
CA GLY A 80 2.28 16.08 3.25
C GLY A 80 3.42 15.18 3.74
N ASP A 81 3.20 13.88 3.62
CA ASP A 81 4.14 12.82 3.98
C ASP A 81 5.52 12.91 3.32
N LEU A 82 5.59 13.49 2.13
CA LEU A 82 6.86 13.62 1.42
C LEU A 82 7.82 14.56 2.15
N SER A 83 7.32 15.41 3.04
CA SER A 83 8.12 16.34 3.84
C SER A 83 8.82 15.68 5.04
N GLY A 84 8.35 14.50 5.49
CA GLY A 84 8.96 13.74 6.57
C GLY A 84 10.20 12.94 6.17
N ILE A 85 10.47 12.82 4.87
CA ILE A 85 11.63 12.07 4.35
C ILE A 85 12.93 12.83 4.68
N SER A 86 13.87 12.14 5.34
CA SER A 86 15.17 12.68 5.71
C SER A 86 16.33 11.74 5.40
N ASP A 87 17.52 12.27 5.16
CA ASP A 87 18.76 11.47 5.06
C ASP A 87 19.25 10.95 6.43
N ASN A 88 18.75 11.54 7.52
CA ASN A 88 19.11 11.22 8.89
C ASN A 88 17.87 10.73 9.67
N PRO A 89 17.91 9.54 10.30
CA PRO A 89 16.77 9.03 11.07
C PRO A 89 16.33 9.94 12.22
N ASP A 90 17.23 10.73 12.81
CA ASP A 90 16.89 11.64 13.93
C ASP A 90 16.13 12.90 13.46
N ASP A 91 16.22 13.23 12.17
CA ASP A 91 15.55 14.38 11.55
C ASP A 91 14.33 13.97 10.73
N ALA A 92 14.02 12.66 10.66
CA ALA A 92 12.87 12.15 9.95
C ALA A 92 11.57 12.51 10.69
N GLY A 93 10.55 12.91 9.94
CA GLY A 93 9.21 13.20 10.46
C GLY A 93 8.21 12.11 10.09
N GLU A 94 6.93 12.31 10.43
CA GLU A 94 5.81 11.62 9.79
C GLU A 94 5.93 11.74 8.27
N GLY A 95 5.97 10.59 7.60
CA GLY A 95 6.17 10.57 6.15
C GLY A 95 5.68 9.29 5.50
N ILE A 96 6.11 9.07 4.27
CA ILE A 96 5.57 8.00 3.42
C ILE A 96 5.65 6.61 4.06
N SER A 97 4.62 5.80 3.86
CA SER A 97 4.66 4.38 4.23
C SER A 97 5.32 3.54 3.13
N TYR A 98 5.90 2.41 3.52
CA TYR A 98 6.69 1.56 2.62
C TYR A 98 6.41 0.08 2.87
N ALA A 99 6.40 -0.73 1.83
CA ALA A 99 6.40 -2.17 1.95
C ALA A 99 7.16 -2.79 0.78
N GLU A 100 7.83 -3.90 1.04
CA GLU A 100 8.36 -4.75 -0.02
C GLU A 100 8.13 -6.22 0.33
N ALA A 101 8.04 -7.06 -0.69
CA ALA A 101 7.99 -8.51 -0.55
C ALA A 101 8.72 -9.18 -1.72
N SER A 102 9.39 -10.30 -1.43
CA SER A 102 10.14 -11.07 -2.41
C SER A 102 9.22 -11.84 -3.34
N ILE A 103 9.53 -11.82 -4.63
CA ILE A 103 8.80 -12.57 -5.65
C ILE A 103 9.65 -13.74 -6.12
N ARG A 104 9.03 -14.91 -6.27
CA ARG A 104 9.70 -16.06 -6.91
C ARG A 104 9.84 -15.77 -8.41
N LYS A 105 11.10 -15.64 -8.86
CA LYS A 105 11.47 -15.23 -10.24
C LYS A 105 10.90 -16.12 -11.36
N ASP A 106 10.52 -17.36 -11.04
CA ASP A 106 10.01 -18.34 -12.01
C ASP A 106 8.54 -18.15 -12.40
N PHE A 107 7.81 -17.24 -11.75
CA PHE A 107 6.37 -17.01 -11.97
C PHE A 107 6.09 -15.59 -12.44
N TYR A 108 4.92 -15.38 -13.05
CA TYR A 108 4.43 -14.02 -13.27
C TYR A 108 4.14 -13.37 -11.91
N PRO A 109 4.57 -12.12 -11.69
CA PRO A 109 4.40 -11.46 -10.41
C PRO A 109 2.93 -11.07 -10.23
N ASP A 110 2.31 -11.65 -9.20
CA ASP A 110 1.00 -11.24 -8.69
C ASP A 110 1.19 -10.77 -7.25
N ALA A 111 0.48 -9.71 -6.84
CA ALA A 111 0.54 -9.19 -5.48
C ALA A 111 -0.83 -8.77 -4.97
N ILE A 112 -1.00 -8.81 -3.66
CA ILE A 112 -2.11 -8.21 -2.93
C ILE A 112 -1.57 -7.04 -2.13
N ILE A 113 -2.19 -5.88 -2.24
CA ILE A 113 -1.79 -4.64 -1.59
C ILE A 113 -2.97 -4.14 -0.74
N LEU A 114 -2.71 -3.89 0.53
CA LEU A 114 -3.62 -3.18 1.42
C LEU A 114 -3.03 -1.80 1.71
N GLY A 115 -3.80 -0.75 1.45
CA GLY A 115 -3.48 0.62 1.84
C GLY A 115 -4.44 1.08 2.92
N PHE A 116 -3.90 1.46 4.06
CA PHE A 116 -4.66 1.93 5.23
C PHE A 116 -4.65 3.46 5.26
N ASP A 117 -5.69 4.02 5.88
CA ASP A 117 -5.86 5.45 6.15
C ASP A 117 -6.56 5.57 7.52
N THR A 118 -6.05 6.43 8.38
CA THR A 118 -6.43 6.57 9.77
C THR A 118 -7.23 7.85 10.05
N TYR A 119 -8.29 7.70 10.85
CA TYR A 119 -9.07 8.82 11.34
C TYR A 119 -9.25 8.68 12.85
N GLY A 120 -8.25 9.08 13.62
CA GLY A 120 -8.18 8.79 15.06
C GLY A 120 -7.87 7.32 15.35
N GLY A 121 -7.39 6.58 14.34
CA GLY A 121 -7.10 5.15 14.37
C GLY A 121 -5.62 4.81 14.59
N GLU A 122 -4.77 5.83 14.62
CA GLU A 122 -3.31 5.78 14.70
C GLU A 122 -2.81 4.88 15.85
N PRO A 123 -3.43 4.88 17.06
CA PRO A 123 -2.97 4.03 18.16
C PRO A 123 -3.08 2.52 17.92
N PHE A 124 -3.83 2.05 16.91
CA PHE A 124 -4.08 0.62 16.69
C PHE A 124 -3.90 0.15 15.24
N VAL A 125 -3.74 1.05 14.27
CA VAL A 125 -3.59 0.71 12.84
C VAL A 125 -2.43 -0.26 12.56
N ALA A 126 -1.31 -0.13 13.29
CA ALA A 126 -0.18 -1.04 13.17
C ALA A 126 -0.56 -2.48 13.54
N ASP A 127 -1.38 -2.68 14.59
CA ASP A 127 -1.89 -4.00 14.98
C ASP A 127 -2.82 -4.59 13.91
N VAL A 128 -3.62 -3.75 13.25
CA VAL A 128 -4.50 -4.14 12.14
C VAL A 128 -3.68 -4.61 10.94
N ALA A 129 -2.69 -3.81 10.53
CA ALA A 129 -1.78 -4.15 9.44
C ALA A 129 -0.98 -5.43 9.73
N ASN A 130 -0.47 -5.56 10.96
CA ASN A 130 0.23 -6.76 11.41
C ASN A 130 -0.67 -8.00 11.44
N SER A 131 -1.95 -7.85 11.80
CA SER A 131 -2.92 -8.95 11.71
C SER A 131 -3.08 -9.46 10.27
N ALA A 132 -3.10 -8.56 9.29
CA ALA A 132 -3.14 -8.94 7.87
C ALA A 132 -1.85 -9.63 7.40
N ILE A 133 -0.69 -9.15 7.86
CA ILE A 133 0.61 -9.79 7.59
C ILE A 133 0.64 -11.22 8.14
N GLU A 134 0.25 -11.40 9.41
CA GLU A 134 0.19 -12.70 10.07
C GLU A 134 -0.75 -13.68 9.37
N ALA A 135 -1.89 -13.20 8.88
CA ALA A 135 -2.85 -14.01 8.17
C ALA A 135 -2.32 -14.57 6.85
N ALA A 136 -1.49 -13.80 6.12
CA ALA A 136 -0.86 -14.23 4.88
C ALA A 136 0.39 -15.10 5.10
N LYS A 137 1.12 -14.85 6.20
CA LYS A 137 2.43 -15.45 6.45
C LYS A 137 2.36 -16.97 6.53
N GLY A 138 3.12 -17.64 5.67
CA GLY A 138 3.18 -19.10 5.61
C GLY A 138 1.97 -19.75 4.94
N MET A 139 1.03 -18.98 4.37
CA MET A 139 -0.01 -19.53 3.53
C MET A 139 0.58 -20.18 2.26
N LYS A 140 -0.04 -21.26 1.81
CA LYS A 140 0.33 -21.93 0.56
C LYS A 140 0.24 -20.93 -0.61
N ASN A 141 1.28 -20.90 -1.45
CA ASN A 141 1.42 -20.03 -2.62
C ASN A 141 1.53 -18.51 -2.31
N CYS A 142 1.67 -18.13 -1.03
CA CYS A 142 2.18 -16.82 -0.64
C CYS A 142 3.71 -16.94 -0.60
N THR A 143 4.42 -16.31 -1.52
CA THR A 143 5.90 -16.35 -1.57
C THR A 143 6.49 -15.69 -0.34
N ASP A 144 5.99 -14.48 -0.09
CA ASP A 144 6.52 -13.56 0.89
C ASP A 144 5.44 -12.52 1.21
N VAL A 145 5.60 -11.85 2.35
CA VAL A 145 4.73 -10.77 2.81
C VAL A 145 5.60 -9.70 3.44
N SER A 146 5.15 -8.44 3.40
CA SER A 146 5.87 -7.32 3.99
C SER A 146 6.24 -7.55 5.45
N ASP A 147 7.35 -6.94 5.85
CA ASP A 147 7.78 -6.90 7.25
C ASP A 147 6.69 -6.30 8.16
N TYR A 148 6.76 -6.65 9.44
CA TYR A 148 5.89 -6.09 10.46
C TYR A 148 6.02 -4.57 10.55
N ILE A 149 4.90 -3.90 10.82
CA ILE A 149 4.85 -2.49 11.16
C ILE A 149 5.34 -2.34 12.60
N GLU A 150 6.47 -1.66 12.77
CA GLU A 150 7.13 -1.45 14.05
C GLU A 150 7.29 0.06 14.32
N PRO A 151 7.12 0.53 15.57
CA PRO A 151 7.25 1.94 15.92
C PRO A 151 8.72 2.35 16.02
N LYS A 152 9.43 2.36 14.89
CA LYS A 152 10.84 2.75 14.78
C LYS A 152 11.09 3.49 13.46
N PRO A 153 12.13 4.34 13.39
CA PRO A 153 12.51 4.95 12.12
C PRO A 153 12.79 3.89 11.06
N ARG A 154 12.30 4.10 9.86
CA ARG A 154 12.41 3.15 8.76
C ARG A 154 13.22 3.72 7.62
N LYS A 155 14.25 2.99 7.19
CA LYS A 155 15.00 3.30 5.97
C LYS A 155 14.26 2.74 4.75
N ILE A 156 14.02 3.59 3.77
CA ILE A 156 13.47 3.24 2.46
C ILE A 156 14.64 3.26 1.45
N PRO A 157 14.96 2.12 0.81
CA PRO A 157 16.07 2.02 -0.13
C PRO A 157 15.95 3.06 -1.27
N GLY A 158 17.01 3.83 -1.51
CA GLY A 158 17.07 4.88 -2.53
C GLY A 158 16.35 6.19 -2.18
N VAL A 159 15.66 6.27 -1.03
CA VAL A 159 14.82 7.43 -0.69
C VAL A 159 15.31 8.16 0.57
N GLY A 160 15.51 7.46 1.68
CA GLY A 160 15.84 8.09 2.96
C GLY A 160 15.22 7.37 4.14
N TYR A 161 14.97 8.10 5.23
CA TYR A 161 14.33 7.65 6.45
C TYR A 161 13.00 8.37 6.67
N VAL A 162 12.04 7.64 7.24
CA VAL A 162 10.79 8.16 7.81
C VAL A 162 10.74 7.80 9.30
N SER A 163 10.01 8.58 10.07
CA SER A 163 9.95 8.42 11.53
C SER A 163 8.95 7.32 11.96
N PRO A 164 8.91 6.97 13.26
CA PRO A 164 7.85 6.13 13.82
C PRO A 164 6.45 6.74 13.82
N GLU A 165 6.33 8.04 13.52
CA GLU A 165 5.05 8.76 13.53
C GLU A 165 4.22 8.49 12.27
N THR A 166 4.82 7.93 11.20
CA THR A 166 4.07 7.43 10.03
C THR A 166 3.02 6.41 10.46
N ASP A 167 1.76 6.73 10.22
CA ASP A 167 0.59 6.07 10.80
C ASP A 167 -0.37 5.46 9.77
N ASP A 168 -0.15 5.65 8.47
CA ASP A 168 -0.92 5.02 7.38
C ASP A 168 -0.15 3.89 6.69
N PRO A 169 -0.10 2.68 7.28
CA PRO A 169 0.72 1.60 6.77
C PRO A 169 0.26 1.09 5.40
N VAL A 170 1.21 0.51 4.68
CA VAL A 170 0.95 -0.29 3.48
C VAL A 170 1.43 -1.72 3.73
N VAL A 171 0.64 -2.70 3.31
CA VAL A 171 0.96 -4.14 3.42
C VAL A 171 0.93 -4.77 2.04
N VAL A 172 1.92 -5.61 1.75
CA VAL A 172 2.02 -6.31 0.46
C VAL A 172 2.27 -7.79 0.66
N ALA A 173 1.54 -8.64 -0.05
CA ALA A 173 1.78 -10.07 -0.15
C ALA A 173 2.06 -10.49 -1.59
N ALA A 174 3.18 -11.18 -1.84
CA ALA A 174 3.55 -11.70 -3.15
C ALA A 174 2.96 -13.11 -3.34
N VAL A 175 2.27 -13.33 -4.45
CA VAL A 175 1.51 -14.56 -4.74
C VAL A 175 2.12 -15.30 -5.93
N GLU A 176 2.36 -16.60 -5.79
CA GLU A 176 2.97 -17.43 -6.86
C GLU A 176 1.95 -17.97 -7.87
N ASN A 177 0.69 -18.10 -7.44
CA ASN A 177 -0.37 -18.71 -8.23
C ASN A 177 -1.65 -17.87 -8.13
N ILE A 178 -2.10 -17.37 -9.28
CA ILE A 178 -3.33 -16.62 -9.49
C ILE A 178 -4.57 -17.23 -8.78
N GLU A 179 -4.70 -18.55 -8.74
CA GLU A 179 -5.83 -19.24 -8.09
C GLU A 179 -5.83 -19.03 -6.56
N SER A 180 -4.69 -18.63 -5.99
CA SER A 180 -4.52 -18.41 -4.54
C SER A 180 -4.76 -16.96 -4.13
N VAL A 181 -4.83 -16.02 -5.08
CA VAL A 181 -5.06 -14.59 -4.80
C VAL A 181 -6.32 -14.42 -3.96
N GLY A 182 -7.44 -15.04 -4.35
CA GLY A 182 -8.69 -14.91 -3.61
C GLY A 182 -8.65 -15.49 -2.19
N VAL A 183 -7.87 -16.55 -1.96
CA VAL A 183 -7.75 -17.19 -0.65
C VAL A 183 -6.86 -16.35 0.27
N ILE A 184 -5.71 -15.90 -0.22
CA ILE A 184 -4.76 -15.08 0.54
C ILE A 184 -5.38 -13.71 0.83
N ALA A 185 -5.97 -13.05 -0.18
CA ALA A 185 -6.66 -11.78 0.01
C ALA A 185 -7.83 -11.90 1.00
N GLY A 186 -8.63 -12.96 0.89
CA GLY A 186 -9.72 -13.20 1.83
C GLY A 186 -9.26 -13.36 3.27
N ALA A 187 -8.11 -14.02 3.49
CA ALA A 187 -7.50 -14.15 4.82
C ALA A 187 -6.98 -12.81 5.34
N MET A 188 -6.24 -12.05 4.53
CA MET A 188 -5.71 -10.73 4.90
C MET A 188 -6.83 -9.74 5.23
N ILE A 189 -7.81 -9.59 4.33
CA ILE A 189 -8.96 -8.70 4.49
C ILE A 189 -9.79 -9.13 5.72
N GLY A 190 -10.03 -10.44 5.88
CA GLY A 190 -10.78 -10.97 7.02
C GLY A 190 -10.08 -10.73 8.36
N ALA A 191 -8.75 -10.86 8.41
CA ALA A 191 -7.97 -10.57 9.61
C ALA A 191 -7.98 -9.08 9.95
N ALA A 192 -7.83 -8.19 8.95
CA ALA A 192 -7.97 -6.75 9.15
C ALA A 192 -9.36 -6.39 9.70
N LEU A 193 -10.44 -6.87 9.07
CA LEU A 193 -11.83 -6.64 9.50
C LEU A 193 -12.21 -7.30 10.83
N GLY A 194 -11.43 -8.27 11.30
CA GLY A 194 -11.60 -8.86 12.63
C GLY A 194 -11.32 -7.87 13.77
N ASN A 195 -10.59 -6.79 13.47
CA ASN A 195 -10.29 -5.72 14.41
C ASN A 195 -11.47 -4.73 14.53
N LYS A 196 -11.59 -4.11 15.70
CA LYS A 196 -12.68 -3.18 15.99
C LYS A 196 -12.48 -1.86 15.23
N ASN A 197 -13.58 -1.27 14.74
CA ASN A 197 -13.60 0.02 14.04
C ASN A 197 -12.71 0.07 12.77
N VAL A 198 -12.55 -1.07 12.11
CA VAL A 198 -11.84 -1.18 10.83
C VAL A 198 -12.85 -1.44 9.72
N TYR A 199 -12.75 -0.69 8.62
CA TYR A 199 -13.69 -0.76 7.52
C TYR A 199 -12.97 -0.94 6.18
N LEU A 200 -13.38 -1.98 5.44
CA LEU A 200 -12.98 -2.16 4.05
C LEU A 200 -13.79 -1.22 3.16
N VAL A 201 -13.11 -0.47 2.30
CA VAL A 201 -13.73 0.48 1.35
C VAL A 201 -13.29 0.17 -0.09
N GLU A 202 -14.13 0.53 -1.06
CA GLU A 202 -13.77 0.47 -2.48
C GLU A 202 -12.67 1.51 -2.78
N ARG A 203 -11.79 1.20 -3.74
CA ARG A 203 -10.73 2.11 -4.20
C ARG A 203 -11.34 3.44 -4.66
N GLY A 204 -10.85 4.55 -4.13
CA GLY A 204 -11.32 5.90 -4.44
C GLY A 204 -12.52 6.35 -3.61
N THR A 205 -12.94 5.55 -2.62
CA THR A 205 -13.99 5.95 -1.68
C THR A 205 -13.47 7.05 -0.76
N THR A 206 -14.24 8.12 -0.64
CA THR A 206 -14.03 9.19 0.34
C THR A 206 -14.15 8.66 1.77
N CYS A 207 -13.37 9.21 2.71
CA CYS A 207 -13.52 8.88 4.11
C CYS A 207 -14.89 9.33 4.63
N ASN A 208 -15.76 8.37 4.94
CA ASN A 208 -17.08 8.60 5.53
C ASN A 208 -17.23 7.80 6.84
N VAL A 209 -16.19 7.78 7.67
CA VAL A 209 -16.20 7.09 8.97
C VAL A 209 -16.17 8.08 10.13
N LEU A 210 -16.53 7.60 11.32
CA LEU A 210 -16.42 8.39 12.55
C LEU A 210 -14.98 8.37 13.06
N PRO A 211 -14.48 9.45 13.70
CA PRO A 211 -13.19 9.43 14.37
C PRO A 211 -13.04 8.28 15.38
N GLY A 212 -11.83 7.74 15.50
CA GLY A 212 -11.55 6.49 16.21
C GLY A 212 -11.63 5.24 15.32
N SER A 213 -11.41 5.40 14.01
CA SER A 213 -11.58 4.34 13.00
C SER A 213 -10.39 4.27 12.04
N VAL A 214 -10.26 3.13 11.38
CA VAL A 214 -9.34 2.89 10.28
C VAL A 214 -10.14 2.46 9.06
N ILE A 215 -9.84 3.03 7.90
CA ILE A 215 -10.33 2.51 6.63
C ILE A 215 -9.16 1.88 5.88
N PHE A 216 -9.46 0.91 5.03
CA PHE A 216 -8.46 0.36 4.13
C PHE A 216 -9.09 -0.07 2.81
N SER A 217 -8.34 0.09 1.73
CA SER A 217 -8.67 -0.50 0.43
C SER A 217 -7.76 -1.70 0.16
N ALA A 218 -8.27 -2.66 -0.61
CA ALA A 218 -7.56 -3.88 -0.94
C ALA A 218 -7.53 -4.07 -2.45
N THR A 219 -6.33 -4.29 -3.00
CA THR A 219 -6.11 -4.41 -4.44
C THR A 219 -5.32 -5.67 -4.74
N ALA A 220 -5.70 -6.39 -5.80
CA ALA A 220 -4.81 -7.33 -6.45
C ALA A 220 -4.15 -6.66 -7.66
N LEU A 221 -2.83 -6.69 -7.72
CA LEU A 221 -2.04 -6.28 -8.88
C LEU A 221 -1.61 -7.52 -9.63
N MET A 222 -2.20 -7.74 -10.80
CA MET A 222 -2.05 -9.00 -11.55
C MET A 222 -1.92 -8.73 -13.04
N ASN A 223 -0.82 -9.17 -13.64
CA ASN A 223 -0.53 -8.98 -15.07
C ASN A 223 -0.77 -7.53 -15.56
N GLY A 224 -0.34 -6.54 -14.77
CA GLY A 224 -0.54 -5.13 -15.11
C GLY A 224 -1.91 -4.55 -14.74
N ASN A 225 -2.84 -5.36 -14.24
CA ASN A 225 -4.19 -4.90 -13.91
C ASN A 225 -4.32 -4.68 -12.40
N VAL A 226 -4.88 -3.52 -12.06
CA VAL A 226 -5.31 -3.16 -10.70
C VAL A 226 -6.75 -3.63 -10.53
N ILE A 227 -6.99 -4.57 -9.63
CA ILE A 227 -8.31 -5.14 -9.35
C ILE A 227 -8.70 -4.79 -7.92
N ASP A 228 -9.77 -4.01 -7.75
CA ASP A 228 -10.35 -3.74 -6.44
C ASP A 228 -10.98 -5.01 -5.86
N LEU A 229 -10.53 -5.40 -4.67
CA LEU A 229 -10.94 -6.59 -3.96
C LEU A 229 -12.11 -6.35 -3.00
N ALA A 230 -12.48 -5.10 -2.71
CA ALA A 230 -13.58 -4.78 -1.80
C ALA A 230 -14.91 -5.33 -2.35
N VAL A 231 -15.21 -5.03 -3.62
CA VAL A 231 -16.43 -5.48 -4.30
C VAL A 231 -16.58 -7.01 -4.32
N PRO A 232 -15.59 -7.81 -4.79
CA PRO A 232 -15.72 -9.26 -4.79
C PRO A 232 -15.71 -9.86 -3.38
N PHE A 233 -15.00 -9.25 -2.42
CA PHE A 233 -15.01 -9.70 -1.02
C PHE A 233 -16.40 -9.54 -0.41
N GLU A 234 -16.99 -8.34 -0.48
CA GLU A 234 -18.32 -8.07 0.06
C GLU A 234 -19.37 -9.00 -0.55
N ASN A 235 -19.32 -9.20 -1.86
CA ASN A 235 -20.25 -10.10 -2.56
C ASN A 235 -20.14 -11.56 -2.10
N LYS A 236 -18.95 -12.03 -1.71
CA LYS A 236 -18.71 -13.40 -1.26
C LYS A 236 -19.00 -13.62 0.23
N THR A 237 -18.85 -12.58 1.05
CA THR A 237 -18.98 -12.68 2.52
C THR A 237 -20.36 -12.28 3.04
N ARG A 238 -21.24 -11.74 2.18
CA ARG A 238 -22.65 -11.53 2.52
C ARG A 238 -23.30 -12.83 2.98
N ILE A 239 -23.67 -12.87 4.26
CA ILE A 239 -24.33 -14.02 4.88
C ILE A 239 -25.77 -14.17 4.36
N LEU A 240 -26.46 -13.05 4.08
CA LEU A 240 -27.83 -13.01 3.55
C LEU A 240 -27.96 -11.86 2.54
N ARG A 241 -28.82 -12.03 1.52
CA ARG A 241 -29.20 -11.00 0.56
C ARG A 241 -30.54 -10.37 0.93
#